data_AF-A0A967TIX3-F1
#
_entry.id   AF-A0A967TIX3-F1
#
_cell.length_a   1.000
_cell.length_b   1.000
_cell.length_c   1.000
_cell.angle_alpha   90.00
_cell.angle_beta   90.00
_cell.angle_gamma   90.00
#
_symmetry.space_group_name_H-M   'P 1'
#
loop_
_entity.id
_entity.type
_entity.pdbx_description
1 polymer ?
#
loop_
_entity_poly.entity_id
_entity_poly.type
_entity_poly.pdbx_seq_one_letter_code
_entity_poly.pdbx_strand_id
1 'polypeptide(L)' 'SGPYEASLVDNHPLVDPERPIEILRTIHSFDPCMACGVHVLDAEGREVTEVRVR' A
#
# COMPACT_ATOMS: atom_id res chain seq x y z
N SER A 1 -0.83 6.60 -9.37
CA SER A 1 -0.56 6.19 -7.98
C SER A 1 -1.31 4.91 -7.69
N GLY A 2 -0.71 4.00 -6.95
CA GLY A 2 -1.39 2.80 -6.43
C GLY A 2 -2.37 3.13 -5.29
N PRO A 3 -3.20 2.17 -4.82
CA PRO A 3 -4.16 2.41 -3.75
C PRO A 3 -3.54 2.97 -2.47
N TYR A 4 -2.37 2.47 -2.07
CA TYR A 4 -1.67 2.96 -0.87
C TYR A 4 -1.23 4.41 -1.05
N GLU A 5 -0.54 4.71 -2.15
CA GLU A 5 -0.08 6.06 -2.46
C GLU A 5 -1.25 7.04 -2.51
N ALA A 6 -2.30 6.72 -3.27
CA ALA A 6 -3.49 7.55 -3.37
C ALA A 6 -4.18 7.77 -2.01
N SER A 7 -4.20 6.74 -1.15
CA SER A 7 -4.77 6.83 0.19
C SER A 7 -3.97 7.70 1.14
N LEU A 8 -2.72 8.07 0.82
CA LEU A 8 -1.85 8.90 1.66
C LEU A 8 -1.67 10.34 1.14
N VAL A 9 -2.21 10.67 -0.04
CA VAL A 9 -2.02 11.99 -0.66
C VAL A 9 -2.69 13.10 0.15
N ASP A 10 -3.87 12.84 0.70
CA ASP A 10 -4.68 13.85 1.40
C ASP A 10 -5.20 13.31 2.75
N ASN A 11 -5.36 14.21 3.73
CA ASN A 11 -6.02 13.96 5.02
C ASN A 11 -5.24 13.12 6.07
N HIS A 12 -3.90 13.16 6.04
CA HIS A 12 -3.03 12.55 7.07
C HIS A 12 -2.18 13.60 7.79
N PRO A 13 -2.76 14.37 8.73
CA PRO A 13 -1.95 15.26 9.55
C PRO A 13 -1.00 14.42 10.41
N LEU A 14 0.31 14.63 10.26
CA LEU A 14 1.31 13.98 11.09
C LEU A 14 1.50 14.78 12.37
N VAL A 15 1.10 14.21 13.51
CA VAL A 15 1.34 14.85 14.82
C VAL A 15 2.82 14.79 15.20
N ASP A 16 3.49 13.66 14.93
CA ASP A 16 4.92 13.45 15.12
C ASP A 16 5.50 12.67 13.93
N PRO A 17 6.27 13.32 13.03
CA PRO A 17 6.82 12.66 11.85
C PRO A 17 7.79 11.51 12.15
N GLU A 18 8.47 11.51 13.30
CA GLU A 18 9.34 10.41 13.71
C GLU A 18 8.54 9.18 14.17
N ARG A 19 7.23 9.35 14.39
CA ARG A 19 6.29 8.32 14.87
C ARG A 19 4.96 8.37 14.10
N PRO A 20 4.94 8.03 12.79
CA PRO A 20 3.82 8.31 11.87
C PRO A 20 2.64 7.33 12.03
N ILE A 21 1.96 7.36 13.18
CA ILE A 21 0.86 6.44 13.49
C ILE A 21 -0.33 6.58 12.53
N GLU A 22 -0.55 7.76 11.97
CA GLU A 22 -1.61 8.08 11.02
C GLU A 22 -1.40 7.35 9.68
N ILE A 23 -0.15 7.25 9.24
CA ILE A 23 0.24 6.46 8.05
C ILE A 23 0.04 4.98 8.33
N LEU A 24 0.54 4.49 9.47
CA LEU A 24 0.41 3.08 9.84
C LEU A 24 -1.06 2.65 9.94
N ARG A 25 -1.94 3.47 10.50
CA ARG A 25 -3.39 3.20 10.56
C ARG A 25 -3.99 3.01 9.17
N THR A 26 -3.59 3.84 8.22
CA THR A 26 -4.11 3.79 6.84
C THR A 26 -3.58 2.57 6.11
N ILE A 27 -2.27 2.34 6.16
CA ILE A 27 -1.65 1.19 5.49
C ILE A 27 -2.15 -0.14 6.08
N HIS A 28 -2.26 -0.26 7.41
CA HIS A 28 -2.78 -1.48 8.04
C HIS A 28 -4.26 -1.73 7.76
N SER A 29 -5.05 -0.72 7.37
CA SER A 29 -6.46 -0.91 6.98
C SER A 29 -6.62 -1.75 5.70
N PHE A 30 -5.55 -1.87 4.90
CA PHE A 30 -5.52 -2.71 3.70
C PHE A 30 -5.05 -4.15 3.96
N ASP A 31 -4.72 -4.51 5.20
CA ASP A 31 -4.12 -5.81 5.55
C ASP A 31 -2.92 -6.17 4.63
N PRO A 32 -1.85 -5.35 4.64
CA PRO A 32 -0.80 -5.44 3.64
C PRO A 32 0.02 -6.72 3.82
N CYS A 33 0.04 -7.57 2.80
CA CYS A 33 0.96 -8.71 2.72
C CYS A 33 2.02 -8.48 1.64
N MET A 34 3.25 -8.15 2.05
CA MET A 34 4.36 -7.93 1.12
C MET A 34 4.71 -9.20 0.34
N ALA A 35 4.66 -10.38 0.97
CA ALA A 35 4.92 -11.65 0.28
C ALA A 35 3.92 -11.87 -0.87
N CYS A 36 2.62 -11.72 -0.61
CA CYS A 36 1.61 -11.84 -1.67
C CYS A 36 1.77 -10.76 -2.73
N GLY A 37 2.03 -9.51 -2.32
CA GLY A 37 2.16 -8.36 -3.21
C GLY A 37 3.34 -8.47 -4.18
N VAL A 38 4.49 -9.04 -3.77
CA VAL A 38 5.63 -9.19 -4.69
C VAL A 38 5.45 -10.34 -5.67
N HIS A 39 4.61 -11.34 -5.36
CA HIS A 39 4.39 -12.50 -6.22
C HIS A 39 3.38 -12.27 -7.35
N VAL A 40 2.73 -11.10 -7.39
CA VAL A 40 1.94 -10.69 -8.56
C VAL A 40 2.81 -10.18 -9.71
N LEU A 41 4.11 -9.98 -9.45
CA LEU A 41 5.13 -9.60 -10.41
C LEU A 41 6.19 -10.71 -10.55
N ASP A 42 6.79 -10.84 -11.73
CA ASP A 42 7.92 -11.72 -11.97
C ASP A 42 9.27 -11.03 -11.65
N ALA A 43 10.38 -11.74 -11.85
CA ALA A 43 11.71 -11.24 -11.55
C ALA A 43 12.12 -10.03 -12.42
N GLU A 44 11.48 -9.84 -13.58
CA GLU A 44 11.68 -8.70 -14.46
C GLU A 44 10.68 -7.56 -14.17
N GLY A 45 9.82 -7.73 -13.16
CA GLY A 45 8.79 -6.75 -12.76
C GLY A 45 7.53 -6.78 -13.61
N ARG A 46 7.34 -7.81 -14.46
CA ARG A 46 6.12 -7.99 -15.27
C ARG A 46 5.03 -8.68 -14.46
N GLU A 47 3.81 -8.35 -14.81
CA GLU A 47 2.56 -8.75 -14.20
C GLU A 47 2.31 -10.23 -14.49
N VAL A 48 2.34 -11.05 -13.43
CA VAL A 48 2.05 -12.49 -13.54
C VAL A 48 0.54 -12.73 -13.48
N THR A 49 -0.18 -11.89 -12.74
CA THR A 49 -1.63 -12.00 -12.58
C THR A 49 -2.27 -10.64 -12.28
N GLU A 50 -3.48 -10.41 -12.80
CA GLU A 50 -4.29 -9.23 -12.52
C GLU A 50 -5.52 -9.65 -11.71
N VAL A 51 -5.64 -9.14 -10.48
CA VAL A 51 -6.81 -9.38 -9.64
C VAL A 51 -7.84 -8.28 -9.89
N ARG A 52 -9.01 -8.66 -10.42
CA ARG A 52 -10.14 -7.75 -10.62
C ARG A 52 -11.14 -7.89 -9.50
N VAL A 53 -11.31 -6.82 -8.73
CA VAL A 53 -12.31 -6.71 -7.67
C VAL A 53 -13.53 -5.98 -8.25
N ARG A 54 -14.74 -6.45 -7.90
CA ARG A 54 -16.01 -6.01 -8.49
C ARG A 54 -16.61 -4.81 -7.78
#